data_AF-A0A968SWK8-F1
#
_entry.id   AF-A0A968SWK8-F1
#
_cell.length_a   1.000
_cell.length_b   1.000
_cell.length_c   1.000
_cell.angle_alpha   90.00
_cell.angle_beta   90.00
_cell.angle_gamma   90.00
#
_symmetry.space_group_name_H-M   'P 1'
#
loop_
_entity.id
_entity.type
_entity.pdbx_description
1 polymer ?
#
loop_
_entity_poly.entity_id
_entity_poly.type
_entity_poly.pdbx_seq_one_letter_code
_entity_poly.pdbx_strand_id
1 'polypeptide(L)' 'LELERVEADVDEPNKASIRVLETLGMSRTRRAIVNERPLLYYEIQNWRRQESGNLPAI' A
#
# COMPACT_ATOMS: atom_id res chain seq x y z
N LEU A 1 -12.42 0.29 -13.84
CA LEU A 1 -12.28 -0.50 -12.59
C LEU A 1 -11.54 0.39 -11.59
N GLU A 2 -12.28 1.09 -10.73
CA GLU A 2 -11.67 1.75 -9.56
C GLU A 2 -11.79 0.75 -8.41
N LEU A 3 -10.66 0.18 -7.97
CA LEU A 3 -10.64 -0.69 -6.78
C LEU A 3 -10.64 0.22 -5.56
N GLU A 4 -11.57 0.04 -4.62
CA GLU A 4 -11.64 0.85 -3.40
C GLU A 4 -10.43 0.62 -2.49
N ARG A 5 -9.92 -0.62 -2.47
CA ARG A 5 -8.81 -1.07 -1.64
C ARG A 5 -8.00 -2.14 -2.36
N VAL A 6 -6.68 -2.06 -2.23
CA VAL A 6 -5.74 -3.09 -2.66
C VAL A 6 -4.93 -3.56 -1.45
N GLU A 7 -4.88 -4.87 -1.27
CA GLU A 7 -4.12 -5.53 -0.21
C GLU A 7 -2.99 -6.36 -0.81
N ALA A 8 -1.85 -6.45 -0.11
CA ALA A 8 -0.71 -7.28 -0.48
C ALA A 8 -0.10 -7.92 0.77
N ASP A 9 0.27 -9.19 0.68
CA ASP A 9 1.09 -9.88 1.66
C ASP A 9 2.52 -10.09 1.13
N VAL A 10 3.49 -10.05 2.04
CA VAL A 10 4.90 -10.24 1.72
C VAL A 10 5.62 -10.95 2.87
N ASP A 11 6.52 -11.88 2.55
CA ASP A 11 7.43 -12.47 3.53
C ASP A 11 8.23 -11.37 4.25
N GLU A 12 8.23 -11.38 5.59
CA GLU A 12 8.94 -10.39 6.40
C GLU A 12 10.45 -10.27 6.05
N PRO A 13 11.17 -11.34 5.69
CA PRO A 13 12.56 -11.23 5.23
C PRO A 13 12.74 -10.59 3.84
N ASN A 14 11.70 -10.50 3.01
CA ASN A 14 11.79 -10.00 1.64
C ASN A 14 11.81 -8.46 1.59
N LYS A 15 12.98 -7.91 1.94
CA LYS A 15 13.25 -6.46 1.97
C LYS A 15 13.06 -5.78 0.60
N ALA A 16 13.24 -6.51 -0.50
CA ALA A 16 13.08 -5.95 -1.85
C ALA A 16 11.60 -5.64 -2.14
N SER A 17 10.73 -6.62 -1.93
CA SER A 17 9.28 -6.45 -2.11
C SER A 17 8.69 -5.45 -1.12
N ILE A 18 9.15 -5.45 0.13
CA ILE A 18 8.75 -4.44 1.13
C ILE A 18 8.99 -3.01 0.62
N ARG A 19 10.18 -2.73 0.07
CA ARG A 19 10.49 -1.41 -0.48
C ARG A 19 9.62 -1.03 -1.67
N VAL A 20 9.26 -2.00 -2.51
CA VAL A 20 8.34 -1.76 -3.64
C VAL A 20 6.96 -1.33 -3.10
N LEU A 21 6.41 -2.06 -2.12
CA LEU A 21 5.09 -1.75 -1.54
C LEU A 21 5.09 -0.37 -0.87
N GLU A 22 6.15 -0.03 -0.13
CA GLU A 22 6.32 1.30 0.48
C GLU A 22 6.45 2.40 -0.58
N THR A 23 7.16 2.16 -1.68
CA THR A 23 7.31 3.10 -2.80
C THR A 23 5.99 3.33 -3.54
N LEU A 24 5.14 2.31 -3.63
CA LEU A 24 3.79 2.40 -4.18
C LEU A 24 2.81 3.15 -3.27
N GLY A 25 3.27 3.61 -2.09
CA GLY A 25 2.44 4.33 -1.12
C GLY A 25 1.53 3.41 -0.30
N MET A 26 1.79 2.11 -0.29
CA MET A 26 1.05 1.18 0.57
C MET A 26 1.52 1.31 2.00
N SER A 27 0.59 1.20 2.95
CA SER A 27 0.86 1.24 4.38
C SER A 27 0.83 -0.16 4.97
N ARG A 28 1.78 -0.48 5.85
CA ARG A 28 1.78 -1.74 6.59
C ARG A 28 0.67 -1.74 7.64
N THR A 29 -0.23 -2.72 7.59
CA THR A 29 -1.42 -2.80 8.46
C THR A 29 -1.31 -3.91 9.50
N ARG A 30 -0.69 -5.05 9.15
CA ARG A 30 -0.64 -6.23 10.01
C ARG A 30 0.64 -7.03 9.83
N ARG A 31 0.99 -7.79 10.86
CA ARG A 31 1.97 -8.88 10.82
C ARG A 31 1.30 -10.17 11.29
N ALA A 32 1.59 -11.30 10.64
CA ALA A 32 1.14 -12.62 11.09
C ALA A 32 2.24 -13.67 10.90
N ILE A 33 2.06 -14.82 11.56
CA ILE A 33 2.82 -16.03 11.26
C ILE A 33 1.83 -17.01 10.60
N VAL A 34 2.08 -17.38 9.35
CA VAL A 34 1.25 -18.30 8.57
C VAL A 34 2.14 -19.45 8.13
N ASN A 35 1.80 -20.68 8.52
CA ASN A 35 2.61 -21.87 8.23
C ASN A 35 4.09 -21.67 8.58
N GLU A 36 4.35 -21.20 9.81
CA GLU A 36 5.69 -20.91 10.34
C GLU A 36 6.46 -19.78 9.62
N ARG A 37 5.85 -19.11 8.64
CA ARG A 37 6.46 -18.00 7.92
C ARG A 37 5.90 -16.67 8.41
N PRO A 38 6.77 -15.72 8.79
CA PRO A 38 6.32 -14.38 9.13
C PRO A 38 5.93 -13.60 7.86
N LEU A 39 4.68 -13.13 7.82
CA LEU A 39 4.13 -12.30 6.75
C LEU A 39 3.81 -10.90 7.26
N LEU A 40 4.02 -9.90 6.40
CA LEU A 40 3.56 -8.53 6.56
C LEU A 40 2.44 -8.25 5.56
N TYR A 41 1.41 -7.56 6.01
CA TYR A 41 0.29 -7.11 5.17
C TYR A 41 0.38 -5.61 4.95
N TYR A 42 0.16 -5.22 3.70
CA TYR A 42 0.15 -3.85 3.21
C TYR A 42 -1.20 -3.54 2.56
N GLU A 43 -1.62 -2.29 2.66
CA GLU A 43 -2.87 -1.79 2.08
C GLU A 43 -2.64 -0.43 1.42
N ILE A 44 -3.31 -0.19 0.30
CA ILE A 44 -3.58 1.15 -0.22
C ILE A 44 -5.06 1.29 -0.53
N GLN A 45 -5.65 2.39 -0.07
CA GLN A 45 -7.01 2.78 -0.39
C GLN A 45 -6.97 3.80 -1.52
N ASN A 46 -7.96 3.75 -2.40
CA ASN A 46 -8.06 4.69 -3.51
C ASN A 46 -8.51 6.04 -2.97
N TRP A 47 -7.55 6.84 -2.50
CA TRP A 47 -7.79 8.25 -2.28
C TRP A 47 -7.81 8.86 -3.68
N ARG A 48 -9.01 9.08 -4.24
CA ARG A 48 -9.15 10.14 -5.25
C ARG A 48 -8.53 11.37 -4.61
N ARG A 49 -7.28 11.67 -4.97
CA ARG A 49 -6.70 12.98 -4.81
C ARG A 49 -7.67 13.89 -5.51
N GLN A 50 -8.50 14.60 -4.74
CA GLN A 50 -9.09 15.83 -5.20
C GLN A 50 -7.89 16.72 -5.54
N GLU A 51 -7.38 16.61 -6.76
CA GLU A 51 -6.76 17.74 -7.42
C GLU A 51 -7.93 18.66 -7.82
N SER A 52 -8.58 19.27 -6.82
CA SER A 52 -9.03 20.65 -6.95
C SER A 52 -7.75 21.49 -7.05
N GLY A 53 -7.12 21.38 -8.23
CA GLY A 53 -6.08 22.28 -8.66
C GLY A 53 -6.61 23.69 -8.48
N ASN A 54 -5.96 24.40 -7.58
CA ASN A 54 -6.08 25.84 -7.41
C ASN A 54 -5.88 26.47 -8.80
N LEU A 55 -6.97 26.84 -9.49
CA LEU A 55 -6.87 27.59 -10.74
C LEU A 55 -6.33 28.98 -10.37
N PRO A 56 -5.20 29.44 -10.95
CA PRO A 56 -4.86 30.85 -10.83
C PRO A 56 -5.94 31.63 -11.60
N ALA A 57 -6.62 32.54 -10.91
CA ALA A 57 -7.38 33.58 -11.58
C ALA A 57 -6.38 34.42 -12.39
N ILE A 58 -6.54 34.43 -13.72
CA ILE A 58 -5.98 35.43 -14.61
C ILE A 58 -7.14 36.37 -14.98
#